data_AF-A0AA94EKG9-F1
#
_entry.id   AF-A0AA94EKG9-F1
#
_cell.length_a   1.000
_cell.length_b   1.000
_cell.length_c   1.000
_cell.angle_alpha   90.00
_cell.angle_beta   90.00
_cell.angle_gamma   90.00
#
_symmetry.space_group_name_H-M   'P 1'
#
loop_
_entity.id
_entity.type
_entity.pdbx_description
1 polymer ?
#
loop_
_entity_poly.entity_id
_entity_poly.type
_entity_poly.pdbx_seq_one_letter_code
_entity_poly.pdbx_strand_id
1 'polypeptide(L)'
;MDIKYFLLQRTAFIRHYFDEGSSPFLETIRKIEAEETPYQPPEFDPGTMSEEPPFLEEWLRAKTGLEVVGQTSVSMLSESLKVFFATHEMNAGLDCKSSCGANIFARGFIHGYKACFAKYGVNWSNCPVNFEVLEQVVLARNASQHVNHITDTRVNHSPSTLRKYPSPLFISDYEKEFMKSRVGSWMMDPAIHVTRADLYLAIDEVEKLAAWLHQ
;
A
#
# COMPACT_ATOMS: atom_id res chain seq x y z
N MET A 1 -1.06 -27.23 9.34
CA MET A 1 -1.77 -25.95 9.51
C MET A 1 -2.28 -25.50 8.14
N ASP A 2 -3.54 -25.10 8.02
CA ASP A 2 -4.07 -24.58 6.75
C ASP A 2 -3.60 -23.14 6.55
N ILE A 3 -2.43 -22.98 5.91
CA ILE A 3 -1.80 -21.67 5.68
C ILE A 3 -2.72 -20.75 4.85
N LYS A 4 -3.45 -21.31 3.88
CA LYS A 4 -4.35 -20.55 3.00
C LYS A 4 -5.51 -19.99 3.81
N TYR A 5 -6.15 -20.81 4.65
CA TYR A 5 -7.22 -20.34 5.53
C TYR A 5 -6.78 -19.16 6.38
N PHE A 6 -5.63 -19.26 7.06
CA PHE A 6 -5.13 -18.17 7.91
C PHE A 6 -4.75 -16.93 7.12
N LEU A 7 -4.22 -17.07 5.89
CA LEU A 7 -3.98 -15.91 5.04
C LEU A 7 -5.28 -15.22 4.64
N LEU A 8 -6.31 -15.99 4.24
CA LEU A 8 -7.62 -15.45 3.87
C LEU A 8 -8.31 -14.72 5.03
N GLN A 9 -8.15 -15.20 6.26
CA GLN A 9 -8.65 -14.49 7.44
C GLN A 9 -7.93 -13.14 7.64
N ARG A 10 -6.61 -13.10 7.44
CA ARG A 10 -5.83 -11.86 7.55
C ARG A 10 -6.19 -10.87 6.44
N THR A 11 -6.36 -11.32 5.20
CA THR A 11 -6.74 -10.44 4.10
C THR A 11 -8.18 -9.93 4.21
N ALA A 12 -9.12 -10.77 4.66
CA ALA A 12 -10.48 -10.34 4.96
C ALA A 12 -10.50 -9.26 6.06
N PHE A 13 -9.70 -9.43 7.12
CA PHE A 13 -9.55 -8.41 8.15
C PHE A 13 -8.96 -7.11 7.61
N ILE A 14 -7.95 -7.16 6.73
CA ILE A 14 -7.38 -5.94 6.13
C ILE A 14 -8.42 -5.17 5.31
N ARG A 15 -9.27 -5.87 4.54
CA ARG A 15 -10.39 -5.24 3.81
C ARG A 15 -11.35 -4.53 4.76
N HIS A 16 -11.78 -5.24 5.81
CA HIS A 16 -12.68 -4.70 6.82
C HIS A 16 -12.07 -3.50 7.54
N TYR A 17 -10.82 -3.59 7.99
CA TYR A 17 -10.10 -2.50 8.64
C TYR A 17 -10.01 -1.26 7.74
N PHE A 18 -9.68 -1.43 6.45
CA PHE A 18 -9.61 -0.30 5.53
C PHE A 18 -10.98 0.35 5.34
N ASP A 19 -12.03 -0.44 5.08
CA ASP A 19 -13.37 0.08 4.83
C ASP A 19 -13.92 0.82 6.06
N GLU A 20 -13.87 0.20 7.25
CA GLU A 20 -14.36 0.81 8.49
C GLU A 20 -13.48 1.98 8.95
N GLY A 21 -12.16 1.83 8.84
CA GLY A 21 -11.20 2.84 9.28
C GLY A 21 -11.20 4.10 8.39
N SER A 22 -11.44 3.95 7.08
CA SER A 22 -11.47 5.06 6.14
C SER A 22 -12.80 5.81 6.13
N SER A 23 -13.91 5.13 6.45
CA SER A 23 -15.28 5.67 6.39
C SER A 23 -15.45 7.05 7.04
N PRO A 24 -15.07 7.29 8.32
CA PRO A 24 -15.29 8.59 8.95
C PRO A 24 -14.48 9.72 8.31
N PHE A 25 -13.29 9.42 7.80
CA PHE A 25 -12.44 10.40 7.13
C PHE A 25 -12.97 10.76 5.75
N LEU A 26 -13.40 9.76 4.98
CA LEU A 26 -14.04 9.96 3.68
C LEU A 26 -15.33 10.78 3.82
N GLU A 27 -16.14 10.49 4.84
CA GLU A 27 -17.37 11.24 5.09
C GLU A 27 -17.09 12.69 5.51
N THR A 28 -16.05 12.92 6.30
CA THR A 28 -15.61 14.29 6.67
C THR A 28 -15.19 15.07 5.43
N ILE A 29 -14.33 14.49 4.59
CA ILE A 29 -13.88 15.11 3.33
C ILE A 29 -15.09 15.43 2.44
N ARG A 30 -15.97 14.44 2.22
CA ARG A 30 -17.18 14.60 1.41
C ARG A 30 -18.08 15.74 1.91
N LYS A 31 -18.34 15.80 3.21
CA LYS A 31 -19.21 16.86 3.78
C LYS A 31 -18.58 18.24 3.68
N ILE A 32 -17.26 18.36 3.87
CA ILE A 32 -16.56 19.65 3.70
C ILE A 32 -16.64 20.10 2.24
N GLU A 33 -16.34 19.21 1.29
CA GLU A 33 -16.37 19.51 -0.15
C GLU A 33 -17.79 19.82 -0.67
N ALA A 34 -18.82 19.24 -0.06
CA ALA A 34 -20.22 19.48 -0.39
C ALA A 34 -20.90 20.58 0.45
N GLU A 35 -20.15 21.24 1.34
CA GLU A 35 -20.67 22.25 2.28
C GLU A 35 -21.89 21.75 3.09
N GLU A 36 -21.86 20.50 3.52
CA GLU A 36 -22.93 19.86 4.28
C GLU A 36 -22.73 20.01 5.79
N THR A 37 -23.83 20.13 6.55
CA THR A 37 -23.79 20.22 8.02
C THR A 37 -22.93 19.10 8.63
N PRO A 38 -21.97 19.42 9.53
CA PRO A 38 -21.72 20.72 10.18
C PRO A 38 -20.76 21.68 9.46
N TYR A 39 -20.30 21.37 8.25
CA TYR A 39 -19.24 22.09 7.53
C TYR A 39 -19.79 23.09 6.52
N GLN A 40 -20.68 23.96 6.97
CA GLN A 40 -21.20 25.06 6.16
C GLN A 40 -20.34 26.31 6.41
N PRO A 41 -19.70 26.88 5.38
CA PRO A 41 -18.90 28.07 5.57
C PRO A 41 -19.78 29.26 5.97
N PRO A 42 -19.37 30.09 6.95
CA PRO A 42 -20.08 31.32 7.24
C PRO A 42 -19.97 32.30 6.05
N GLU A 43 -20.85 33.31 6.01
CA GLU A 43 -20.74 34.38 5.00
C GLU A 43 -19.35 35.04 5.07
N PHE A 44 -18.70 35.15 3.90
CA PHE A 44 -17.34 35.69 3.82
C PHE A 44 -17.31 37.18 4.12
N ASP A 45 -16.57 37.58 5.17
CA ASP A 45 -16.26 38.97 5.50
C ASP A 45 -14.74 39.23 5.38
N PRO A 46 -14.29 39.95 4.34
CA PRO A 46 -12.89 40.26 4.13
C PRO A 46 -12.23 41.07 5.26
N GLY A 47 -13.01 41.75 6.10
CA GLY A 47 -12.50 42.59 7.20
C GLY A 47 -12.22 41.83 8.50
N THR A 48 -12.77 40.62 8.64
CA THR A 48 -12.71 39.83 9.89
C THR A 48 -12.28 38.38 9.69
N MET A 49 -12.27 37.90 8.45
CA MET A 49 -11.95 36.51 8.12
C MET A 49 -10.57 36.34 7.48
N SER A 50 -9.95 35.19 7.74
CA SER A 50 -8.71 34.75 7.09
C SER A 50 -8.94 34.47 5.61
N GLU A 51 -7.88 34.57 4.80
CA GLU A 51 -7.87 34.07 3.41
C GLU A 51 -7.85 32.53 3.33
N GLU A 52 -7.64 31.85 4.45
CA GLU A 52 -7.66 30.38 4.52
C GLU A 52 -9.07 29.82 4.33
N PRO A 53 -9.23 28.72 3.55
CA PRO A 53 -10.51 28.06 3.41
C PRO A 53 -11.10 27.64 4.77
N PRO A 54 -12.43 27.81 4.97
CA PRO A 54 -13.09 27.32 6.17
C PRO A 54 -12.94 25.79 6.28
N PHE A 55 -12.74 25.31 7.51
CA PHE A 55 -12.55 23.88 7.84
C PHE A 55 -11.31 23.22 7.21
N LEU A 56 -10.31 24.01 6.80
CA LEU A 56 -9.06 23.49 6.24
C LEU A 56 -8.37 22.48 7.19
N GLU A 57 -8.31 22.77 8.49
CA GLU A 57 -7.68 21.89 9.47
C GLU A 57 -8.39 20.53 9.58
N GLU A 58 -9.73 20.52 9.60
CA GLU A 58 -10.52 19.31 9.64
C GLU A 58 -10.33 18.47 8.38
N TRP A 59 -10.29 19.11 7.22
CA TRP A 59 -10.02 18.45 5.94
C TRP A 59 -8.61 17.84 5.93
N LEU A 60 -7.59 18.60 6.33
CA LEU A 60 -6.20 18.12 6.42
C LEU A 60 -6.05 16.96 7.40
N ARG A 61 -6.72 17.04 8.56
CA ARG A 61 -6.74 15.96 9.55
C ARG A 61 -7.42 14.71 9.00
N ALA A 62 -8.55 14.85 8.30
CA ALA A 62 -9.25 13.73 7.69
C ALA A 62 -8.40 13.07 6.59
N LYS A 63 -7.76 13.86 5.73
CA LYS A 63 -6.80 13.37 4.73
C LYS A 63 -5.65 12.61 5.36
N THR A 64 -5.05 13.16 6.42
CA THR A 64 -3.97 12.49 7.17
C THR A 64 -4.43 11.17 7.76
N GLY A 65 -5.62 11.13 8.36
CA GLY A 65 -6.23 9.91 8.88
C GLY A 65 -6.40 8.83 7.80
N LEU A 66 -6.89 9.22 6.63
CA LEU A 66 -7.04 8.33 5.48
C LEU A 66 -5.71 7.75 5.01
N GLU A 67 -4.66 8.56 4.91
CA GLU A 67 -3.32 8.07 4.54
C GLU A 67 -2.78 7.05 5.54
N VAL A 68 -2.96 7.29 6.85
CA VAL A 68 -2.51 6.36 7.91
C VAL A 68 -3.24 5.02 7.84
N VAL A 69 -4.55 5.03 7.59
CA VAL A 69 -5.34 3.80 7.39
C VAL A 69 -4.83 3.02 6.19
N GLY A 70 -4.57 3.71 5.07
CA GLY A 70 -3.99 3.14 3.86
C GLY A 70 -2.63 2.49 4.09
N GLN A 71 -1.69 3.23 4.68
CA GLN A 71 -0.33 2.78 4.98
C GLN A 71 -0.31 1.59 5.94
N THR A 72 -1.18 1.62 6.95
CA THR A 72 -1.32 0.52 7.90
C THR A 72 -1.87 -0.73 7.22
N SER A 73 -2.84 -0.58 6.32
CA SER A 73 -3.40 -1.69 5.53
C SER A 73 -2.35 -2.36 4.63
N VAL A 74 -1.55 -1.57 3.92
CA VAL A 74 -0.43 -2.07 3.10
C VAL A 74 0.64 -2.73 3.98
N SER A 75 0.92 -2.18 5.16
CA SER A 75 1.87 -2.77 6.11
C SER A 75 1.40 -4.14 6.62
N MET A 76 0.13 -4.28 6.98
CA MET A 76 -0.47 -5.55 7.38
C MET A 76 -0.45 -6.58 6.24
N LEU A 77 -0.67 -6.14 4.99
CA LEU A 77 -0.63 -7.01 3.81
C LEU A 77 0.80 -7.51 3.54
N SER A 78 1.79 -6.61 3.56
CA SER A 78 3.21 -6.97 3.39
C SER A 78 3.66 -7.98 4.44
N GLU A 79 3.30 -7.78 5.71
CA GLU A 79 3.69 -8.70 6.78
C GLU A 79 2.97 -10.04 6.66
N SER A 80 1.68 -10.04 6.28
CA SER A 80 0.92 -11.28 6.03
C SER A 80 1.55 -12.11 4.90
N LEU A 81 1.99 -11.46 3.82
CA LEU A 81 2.70 -12.13 2.72
C LEU A 81 4.07 -12.69 3.16
N LYS A 82 4.81 -11.95 3.99
CA LYS A 82 6.10 -12.41 4.52
C LYS A 82 5.93 -13.63 5.43
N VAL A 83 4.98 -13.58 6.37
CA VAL A 83 4.67 -14.70 7.26
C VAL A 83 4.14 -15.90 6.48
N PHE A 84 3.36 -15.68 5.42
CA PHE A 84 2.90 -16.73 4.52
C PHE A 84 4.08 -17.52 3.92
N PHE A 85 5.07 -16.84 3.33
CA PHE A 85 6.25 -17.50 2.79
C PHE A 85 7.10 -18.19 3.87
N ALA A 86 7.34 -17.51 5.00
CA ALA A 86 8.12 -18.07 6.10
C ALA A 86 7.48 -19.34 6.69
N THR A 87 6.15 -19.38 6.74
CA THR A 87 5.40 -20.55 7.20
C THR A 87 5.55 -21.71 6.21
N HIS A 88 5.53 -21.45 4.90
CA HIS A 88 5.78 -22.47 3.89
C HIS A 88 7.21 -23.02 3.96
N GLU A 89 8.21 -22.15 4.14
CA GLU A 89 9.60 -22.54 4.38
C GLU A 89 9.70 -23.48 5.59
N MET A 90 9.13 -23.08 6.73
CA MET A 90 9.14 -23.87 7.96
C MET A 90 8.45 -25.23 7.79
N ASN A 91 7.25 -25.26 7.19
CA ASN A 91 6.48 -26.50 7.02
C ASN A 91 7.14 -27.48 6.05
N ALA A 92 7.90 -26.98 5.08
CA ALA A 92 8.69 -27.79 4.17
C ALA A 92 10.04 -28.24 4.78
N GLY A 93 10.35 -27.83 6.03
CA GLY A 93 11.62 -28.14 6.68
C GLY A 93 12.81 -27.46 5.98
N LEU A 94 12.57 -26.36 5.28
CA LEU A 94 13.57 -25.64 4.52
C LEU A 94 14.22 -24.56 5.39
N ASP A 95 15.48 -24.29 5.09
CA ASP A 95 16.16 -23.06 5.50
C ASP A 95 16.72 -22.42 4.22
N CYS A 96 15.97 -21.48 3.69
CA CYS A 96 16.30 -20.79 2.45
C CYS A 96 17.59 -19.99 2.58
N LYS A 97 17.91 -19.46 3.77
CA LYS A 97 19.15 -18.70 3.98
C LYS A 97 20.37 -19.61 3.95
N SER A 98 20.34 -20.74 4.65
CA SER A 98 21.47 -21.67 4.63
C SER A 98 21.60 -22.39 3.30
N SER A 99 20.48 -22.80 2.70
CA SER A 99 20.48 -23.62 1.48
C SER A 99 20.72 -22.81 0.20
N CYS A 100 20.37 -21.52 0.18
CA CYS A 100 20.55 -20.67 -1.00
C CYS A 100 21.61 -19.57 -0.83
N GLY A 101 22.19 -19.45 0.37
CA GLY A 101 23.16 -18.42 0.71
C GLY A 101 22.53 -17.16 1.28
N ALA A 102 23.28 -16.46 2.14
CA ALA A 102 22.80 -15.30 2.90
C ALA A 102 22.25 -14.16 2.03
N ASN A 103 22.74 -14.03 0.78
CA ASN A 103 22.36 -12.96 -0.14
C ASN A 103 21.09 -13.24 -0.95
N ILE A 104 20.43 -14.39 -0.77
CA ILE A 104 19.22 -14.75 -1.53
C ILE A 104 18.08 -13.73 -1.36
N PHE A 105 18.05 -13.04 -0.21
CA PHE A 105 17.05 -12.03 0.13
C PHE A 105 17.50 -10.58 -0.12
N ALA A 106 18.68 -10.36 -0.72
CA ALA A 106 19.21 -9.00 -0.95
C ALA A 106 18.32 -8.13 -1.86
N ARG A 107 17.49 -8.77 -2.71
CA ARG A 107 16.51 -8.11 -3.59
C ARG A 107 15.09 -8.10 -3.01
N GLY A 108 14.95 -8.31 -1.70
CA GLY A 108 13.66 -8.39 -1.02
C GLY A 108 13.16 -9.81 -0.78
N PHE A 109 12.23 -9.95 0.15
CA PHE A 109 11.80 -11.26 0.63
C PHE A 109 11.05 -12.08 -0.44
N ILE A 110 10.22 -11.42 -1.26
CA ILE A 110 9.48 -12.09 -2.35
C ILE A 110 10.46 -12.74 -3.33
N HIS A 111 11.47 -12.00 -3.77
CA HIS A 111 12.48 -12.53 -4.69
C HIS A 111 13.22 -13.72 -4.07
N GLY A 112 13.67 -13.59 -2.82
CA GLY A 112 14.42 -14.65 -2.15
C GLY A 112 13.60 -15.92 -1.94
N TYR A 113 12.33 -15.80 -1.54
CA TYR A 113 11.45 -16.96 -1.40
C TYR A 113 11.13 -17.63 -2.72
N LYS A 114 10.84 -16.85 -3.79
CA LYS A 114 10.66 -17.42 -5.13
C LYS A 114 11.88 -18.21 -5.58
N ALA A 115 13.07 -17.62 -5.45
CA ALA A 115 14.32 -18.26 -5.85
C ALA A 115 14.61 -19.51 -5.03
N CYS A 116 14.37 -19.46 -3.71
CA CYS A 116 14.50 -20.63 -2.85
C CYS A 116 13.54 -21.75 -3.26
N PHE A 117 12.24 -21.48 -3.30
CA PHE A 117 11.22 -22.49 -3.62
C PHE A 117 11.38 -23.08 -5.01
N ALA A 118 11.89 -22.30 -5.98
CA ALA A 118 12.22 -22.80 -7.31
C ALA A 118 13.30 -23.90 -7.28
N LYS A 119 14.31 -23.78 -6.39
CA LYS A 119 15.31 -24.86 -6.21
C LYS A 119 14.71 -26.14 -5.64
N TYR A 120 13.59 -26.02 -4.93
CA TYR A 120 12.85 -27.15 -4.37
C TYR A 120 11.66 -27.58 -5.23
N GLY A 121 11.66 -27.22 -6.52
CA GLY A 121 10.73 -27.75 -7.51
C GLY A 121 9.47 -26.91 -7.76
N VAL A 122 9.30 -25.76 -7.10
CA VAL A 122 8.17 -24.86 -7.39
C VAL A 122 8.39 -24.18 -8.75
N ASN A 123 7.54 -24.52 -9.73
CA ASN A 123 7.59 -23.91 -11.05
C ASN A 123 6.70 -22.66 -11.13
N TRP A 124 7.32 -21.48 -11.04
CA TRP A 124 6.63 -20.20 -11.10
C TRP A 124 6.12 -19.79 -12.49
N SER A 125 6.48 -20.51 -13.56
CA SER A 125 6.12 -20.09 -14.94
C SER A 125 4.62 -20.06 -15.21
N ASN A 126 3.85 -20.91 -14.52
CA ASN A 126 2.39 -20.99 -14.63
C ASN A 126 1.67 -20.28 -13.48
N CYS A 127 2.39 -19.52 -12.65
CA CYS A 127 1.79 -18.76 -11.56
C CYS A 127 1.11 -17.51 -12.12
N PRO A 128 -0.23 -17.35 -11.97
CA PRO A 128 -0.97 -16.24 -12.57
C PRO A 128 -0.80 -14.92 -11.81
N VAL A 129 -0.04 -14.91 -10.72
CA VAL A 129 0.12 -13.77 -9.81
C VAL A 129 0.95 -12.68 -10.46
N ASN A 130 0.47 -11.46 -10.36
CA ASN A 130 1.26 -10.28 -10.69
C ASN A 130 2.23 -9.95 -9.54
N PHE A 131 3.45 -10.46 -9.64
CA PHE A 131 4.48 -10.21 -8.63
C PHE A 131 4.93 -8.75 -8.55
N GLU A 132 4.70 -7.93 -9.58
CA GLU A 132 5.00 -6.50 -9.52
C GLU A 132 4.07 -5.77 -8.55
N VAL A 133 2.79 -6.18 -8.48
CA VAL A 133 1.84 -5.68 -7.48
C VAL A 133 2.32 -6.05 -6.08
N LEU A 134 2.69 -7.31 -5.85
CA LEU A 134 3.16 -7.76 -4.55
C LEU A 134 4.46 -7.06 -4.13
N GLU A 135 5.36 -6.78 -5.07
CA GLU A 135 6.57 -6.02 -4.79
C GLU A 135 6.25 -4.57 -4.40
N GLN A 136 5.30 -3.92 -5.09
CA GLN A 136 4.88 -2.56 -4.75
C GLN A 136 4.23 -2.46 -3.36
N VAL A 137 3.55 -3.50 -2.87
CA VAL A 137 3.09 -3.58 -1.47
C VAL A 137 4.26 -3.46 -0.49
N VAL A 138 5.36 -4.18 -0.76
CA VAL A 138 6.56 -4.16 0.08
C VAL A 138 7.27 -2.80 0.00
N LEU A 139 7.38 -2.23 -1.19
CA LEU A 139 7.99 -0.92 -1.40
C LEU A 139 7.21 0.21 -0.70
N ALA A 140 5.88 0.20 -0.82
CA ALA A 140 5.03 1.17 -0.16
C ALA A 140 5.10 1.04 1.37
N ARG A 141 5.10 -0.19 1.90
CA ARG A 141 5.34 -0.46 3.32
C ARG A 141 6.70 0.10 3.76
N ASN A 142 7.77 -0.15 3.02
CA ASN A 142 9.10 0.34 3.40
C ASN A 142 9.18 1.86 3.42
N ALA A 143 8.60 2.54 2.43
CA ALA A 143 8.55 4.00 2.41
C ALA A 143 7.84 4.57 3.65
N SER A 144 6.71 3.97 4.08
CA SER A 144 5.99 4.43 5.29
C SER A 144 6.79 4.31 6.59
N GLN A 145 7.84 3.49 6.62
CA GLN A 145 8.70 3.32 7.79
C GLN A 145 9.93 4.23 7.81
N HIS A 146 10.15 4.99 6.73
CA HIS A 146 11.34 5.82 6.54
C HIS A 146 10.97 7.31 6.38
N VAL A 147 10.14 7.80 7.29
CA VAL A 147 9.88 9.25 7.43
C VAL A 147 11.13 9.91 8.02
N ASN A 148 11.67 10.93 7.35
CA ASN A 148 12.99 11.50 7.69
C ASN A 148 12.89 12.67 8.67
N HIS A 149 11.81 13.46 8.57
CA HIS A 149 11.57 14.64 9.38
C HIS A 149 10.19 14.61 10.02
N ILE A 150 10.07 15.15 11.23
CA ILE A 150 8.77 15.28 11.92
C ILE A 150 7.77 16.18 11.17
N THR A 151 8.27 17.02 10.28
CA THR A 151 7.49 17.89 9.39
C THR A 151 7.01 17.18 8.13
N ASP A 152 7.46 15.95 7.87
CA ASP A 152 7.03 15.18 6.72
C ASP A 152 5.58 14.72 6.96
N THR A 153 4.65 15.41 6.33
CA THR A 153 3.21 15.10 6.40
C THR A 153 2.79 14.07 5.35
N ARG A 154 3.71 13.70 4.45
CA ARG A 154 3.46 12.78 3.33
C ARG A 154 4.61 11.82 3.17
N VAL A 155 4.27 10.58 2.81
CA VAL A 155 5.23 9.55 2.45
C VAL A 155 5.26 9.46 0.94
N ASN A 156 6.43 9.63 0.32
CA ASN A 156 6.58 9.60 -1.13
C ASN A 156 7.20 8.29 -1.63
N HIS A 157 6.92 7.96 -2.88
CA HIS A 157 7.65 6.90 -3.58
C HIS A 157 9.12 7.29 -3.74
N SER A 158 10.03 6.35 -3.54
CA SER A 158 11.46 6.62 -3.76
C SER A 158 11.78 6.76 -5.25
N PRO A 159 12.81 7.54 -5.63
CA PRO A 159 13.24 7.64 -7.03
C PRO A 159 13.59 6.29 -7.66
N SER A 160 14.10 5.33 -6.89
CA SER A 160 14.36 3.97 -7.37
C SER A 160 13.08 3.19 -7.68
N THR A 161 12.03 3.37 -6.86
CA THR A 161 10.71 2.81 -7.10
C THR A 161 10.10 3.38 -8.38
N LEU A 162 10.15 4.70 -8.58
CA LEU A 162 9.60 5.36 -9.77
C LEU A 162 10.33 4.99 -11.07
N ARG A 163 11.65 4.76 -11.02
CA ARG A 163 12.39 4.24 -12.18
C ARG A 163 11.96 2.81 -12.56
N LYS A 164 11.61 2.00 -11.56
CA LYS A 164 11.18 0.61 -11.77
C LYS A 164 9.71 0.51 -12.18
N TYR A 165 8.88 1.37 -11.58
CA TYR A 165 7.44 1.47 -11.80
C TYR A 165 7.08 2.91 -12.17
N PRO A 166 7.17 3.29 -13.46
CA PRO A 166 6.84 4.64 -13.91
C PRO A 166 5.38 5.03 -13.68
N SER A 167 4.50 4.04 -13.52
CA SER A 167 3.11 4.21 -13.06
C SER A 167 2.90 3.35 -11.81
N PRO A 168 3.27 3.87 -10.62
CA PRO A 168 3.08 3.12 -9.37
C PRO A 168 1.60 2.83 -9.12
N LEU A 169 1.33 1.75 -8.39
CA LEU A 169 -0.01 1.31 -8.01
C LEU A 169 -0.65 2.27 -7.00
N PHE A 170 0.08 2.62 -5.94
CA PHE A 170 -0.43 3.41 -4.82
C PHE A 170 -0.16 4.91 -5.02
N ILE A 171 -0.94 5.55 -5.88
CA ILE A 171 -0.93 7.00 -6.14
C ILE A 171 -2.35 7.50 -6.32
N SER A 172 -2.57 8.79 -6.05
CA SER A 172 -3.91 9.39 -6.20
C SER A 172 -4.30 9.55 -7.67
N ASP A 173 -5.60 9.63 -7.95
CA ASP A 173 -6.08 9.88 -9.32
C ASP A 173 -5.63 11.25 -9.85
N TYR A 174 -5.49 12.24 -8.96
CA TYR A 174 -4.89 13.53 -9.31
C TYR A 174 -3.44 13.37 -9.80
N GLU A 175 -2.62 12.57 -9.10
CA GLU A 175 -1.26 12.30 -9.53
C GLU A 175 -1.22 11.45 -10.82
N LYS A 176 -2.14 10.49 -10.98
CA LYS A 176 -2.28 9.71 -12.22
C LYS A 176 -2.58 10.62 -13.42
N GLU A 177 -3.51 11.56 -13.29
CA GLU A 177 -3.82 12.53 -14.35
C GLU A 177 -2.65 13.48 -14.59
N PHE A 178 -2.00 13.95 -13.52
CA PHE A 178 -0.81 14.79 -13.64
C PHE A 178 0.33 14.07 -14.39
N MET A 179 0.53 12.77 -14.16
CA MET A 179 1.50 11.95 -14.90
C MET A 179 1.20 11.87 -16.39
N LYS A 180 -0.07 11.75 -16.79
CA LYS A 180 -0.45 11.71 -18.21
C LYS A 180 -0.11 13.02 -18.94
N SER A 181 -0.09 14.13 -18.22
CA SER A 181 0.12 15.48 -18.78
C SER A 181 1.58 15.89 -18.98
N ARG A 182 2.57 15.16 -18.41
CA ARG A 182 4.00 15.49 -18.54
C ARG A 182 4.85 14.28 -18.95
N VAL A 183 5.56 14.44 -20.07
CA VAL A 183 6.68 13.57 -20.46
C VAL A 183 7.96 14.13 -19.84
N GLY A 184 8.30 13.74 -18.60
CA GLY A 184 9.55 14.17 -17.95
C GLY A 184 9.52 14.18 -16.43
N SER A 185 10.73 14.14 -15.84
CA SER A 185 11.02 13.96 -14.40
C SER A 185 10.10 14.74 -13.45
N TRP A 186 9.73 14.07 -12.36
CA TRP A 186 9.01 14.64 -11.22
C TRP A 186 9.73 15.88 -10.69
N MET A 187 9.00 16.98 -10.51
CA MET A 187 9.48 18.13 -9.71
C MET A 187 9.38 17.82 -8.20
N MET A 188 8.41 16.98 -7.84
CA MET A 188 8.19 16.40 -6.50
C MET A 188 7.76 14.94 -6.72
N ASP A 189 8.40 13.99 -6.03
CA ASP A 189 8.02 12.57 -6.10
C ASP A 189 6.57 12.40 -5.61
N PRO A 190 5.75 11.54 -6.26
CA PRO A 190 4.36 11.35 -5.90
C PRO A 190 4.24 10.72 -4.52
N ALA A 191 3.20 11.11 -3.80
CA ALA A 191 2.86 10.53 -2.51
C ALA A 191 2.35 9.10 -2.69
N ILE A 192 2.62 8.27 -1.70
CA ILE A 192 1.95 6.98 -1.56
C ILE A 192 0.54 7.26 -1.10
N HIS A 193 -0.41 6.97 -1.97
CA HIS A 193 -1.84 7.10 -1.69
C HIS A 193 -2.51 5.74 -1.94
N VAL A 194 -3.11 5.18 -0.91
CA VAL A 194 -3.73 3.84 -0.98
C VAL A 194 -5.23 4.02 -1.15
N THR A 195 -5.72 3.78 -2.37
CA THR A 195 -7.16 3.73 -2.62
C THR A 195 -7.73 2.35 -2.24
N ARG A 196 -9.05 2.30 -2.04
CA ARG A 196 -9.75 1.02 -1.82
C ARG A 196 -9.50 0.04 -2.98
N ALA A 197 -9.60 0.52 -4.21
CA ALA A 197 -9.43 -0.31 -5.40
C ALA A 197 -8.01 -0.88 -5.50
N ASP A 198 -6.99 -0.05 -5.29
CA ASP A 198 -5.59 -0.45 -5.39
C ASP A 198 -5.20 -1.43 -4.28
N LEU A 199 -5.68 -1.22 -3.04
CA LEU A 199 -5.50 -2.16 -1.94
C LEU A 199 -6.18 -3.50 -2.25
N TYR A 200 -7.41 -3.47 -2.75
CA TYR A 200 -8.18 -4.69 -3.00
C TYR A 200 -7.58 -5.51 -4.12
N LEU A 201 -7.07 -4.86 -5.17
CA LEU A 201 -6.29 -5.50 -6.23
C LEU A 201 -5.04 -6.18 -5.64
N ALA A 202 -4.30 -5.50 -4.76
CA ALA A 202 -3.13 -6.08 -4.12
C ALA A 202 -3.46 -7.29 -3.23
N ILE A 203 -4.58 -7.23 -2.51
CA ILE A 203 -5.09 -8.35 -1.72
C ILE A 203 -5.45 -9.52 -2.64
N ASP A 204 -6.15 -9.27 -3.75
CA ASP A 204 -6.53 -10.32 -4.70
C ASP A 204 -5.28 -11.05 -5.24
N GLU A 205 -4.19 -10.34 -5.52
CA GLU A 205 -2.93 -10.97 -5.94
C GLU A 205 -2.29 -11.85 -4.84
N VAL A 206 -2.41 -11.46 -3.57
CA VAL A 206 -1.96 -12.28 -2.43
C VAL A 206 -2.83 -13.53 -2.27
N GLU A 207 -4.14 -13.40 -2.41
CA GLU A 207 -5.09 -14.52 -2.31
C GLU A 207 -4.93 -15.49 -3.49
N LYS A 208 -4.69 -14.97 -4.71
CA LYS A 208 -4.33 -15.78 -5.90
C LYS A 208 -3.06 -16.58 -5.67
N LEU A 209 -2.03 -15.98 -5.06
CA LEU A 209 -0.78 -16.67 -4.73
C LEU A 209 -1.01 -17.85 -3.79
N ALA A 210 -1.79 -17.65 -2.72
CA ALA A 210 -2.11 -18.72 -1.79
C ALA A 210 -2.97 -19.81 -2.41
N ALA A 211 -3.93 -19.44 -3.26
CA ALA A 211 -4.73 -20.40 -4.00
C ALA A 211 -3.88 -21.24 -4.97
N TRP A 212 -2.88 -20.64 -5.62
CA TRP A 212 -2.00 -21.33 -6.56
C TRP A 212 -0.97 -22.24 -5.88
N LEU A 213 -0.35 -21.80 -4.77
CA LEU A 213 0.63 -22.60 -4.03
C LEU A 213 0.04 -23.81 -3.29
N HIS A 214 -1.28 -23.86 -3.12
CA HIS A 214 -2.01 -24.95 -2.45
C HIS A 214 -2.72 -25.89 -3.44
N GLN A 215 -2.36 -25.83 -4.72
CA GLN A 215 -2.82 -26.77 -5.75
C GLN A 215 -2.10 -28.12 -5.68
#